data_AF-A0A1V6KDG2-F1
#
_entry.id   AF-A0A1V6KDG2-F1
#
_cell.length_a   1.000
_cell.length_b   1.000
_cell.length_c   1.000
_cell.angle_alpha   90.00
_cell.angle_beta   90.00
_cell.angle_gamma   90.00
#
_symmetry.space_group_name_H-M   'P 1'
#
loop_
_entity.id
_entity.type
_entity.pdbx_description
1 polymer ?
#
loop_
_entity_poly.entity_id
_entity_poly.type
_entity_poly.pdbx_seq_one_letter_code
_entity_poly.pdbx_strand_id
1 'polypeptide(L)'
;MESKLWIKGTIRGFQTWASADTMWLIGDLLYAGTPRGSDPLSNTRDMLGLVSEKSIIIKYAYRNPADSLRIHTNMGSDSSNPVGGIWIYAAMAALGKGNGNSFEDGVFTFEYQHPHGSIPAVKFNPSTDDPDVGPIVFDMIDLHRHYWPQSTAHPWPADLDFPWYNPIWPEANPYMERGTISIWGGVNQRRRGFVHRSMNDTEYPSNSGVWKPSIDMCGGPCSTTATVVQLFQNPTVNVTLQCRHYPGAGGGQIGYKKNYNYDSRMYRVKPPFWPYFKKQGERLPLEQGSWYLKKPPKNLI
;
A
#
# COMPACT_ATOMS: atom_id res chain seq x y z
N MET A 1 19.60 -5.62 -4.34
CA MET A 1 18.88 -5.28 -5.60
C MET A 1 17.48 -4.84 -5.22
N GLU A 2 17.09 -3.63 -5.60
CA GLU A 2 15.70 -3.14 -5.43
C GLU A 2 14.84 -3.63 -6.60
N SER A 3 14.18 -4.78 -6.42
CA SER A 3 13.29 -5.36 -7.44
C SER A 3 11.83 -5.03 -7.15
N LYS A 4 11.55 -3.76 -6.80
CA LYS A 4 10.19 -3.25 -6.53
C LYS A 4 9.43 -3.08 -7.85
N LEU A 5 8.19 -3.55 -7.93
CA LEU A 5 7.33 -3.38 -9.11
C LEU A 5 6.16 -2.44 -8.78
N TRP A 6 5.92 -1.42 -9.62
CA TRP A 6 4.74 -0.56 -9.53
C TRP A 6 3.86 -0.83 -10.76
N ILE A 7 2.57 -1.11 -10.55
CA ILE A 7 1.69 -1.56 -11.64
C ILE A 7 0.28 -0.92 -11.59
N LYS A 8 -0.23 -0.58 -12.78
CA LYS A 8 -1.62 -0.19 -13.09
C LYS A 8 -1.89 -0.41 -14.57
N GLY A 9 -3.15 -0.44 -14.98
CA GLY A 9 -3.57 -0.38 -16.38
C GLY A 9 -4.55 -1.47 -16.81
N THR A 10 -4.73 -1.58 -18.12
CA THR A 10 -5.63 -2.55 -18.73
C THR A 10 -4.83 -3.68 -19.38
N ILE A 11 -5.11 -4.91 -18.95
CA ILE A 11 -4.39 -6.12 -19.36
C ILE A 11 -5.15 -6.81 -20.51
N ARG A 12 -4.37 -7.40 -21.43
CA ARG A 12 -4.85 -8.25 -22.51
C ARG A 12 -4.12 -9.59 -22.47
N GLY A 13 -4.84 -10.68 -22.64
CA GLY A 13 -4.26 -12.02 -22.63
C GLY A 13 -3.99 -12.56 -21.23
N PHE A 14 -3.37 -13.74 -21.20
CA PHE A 14 -2.93 -14.43 -20.01
C PHE A 14 -1.53 -13.94 -19.64
N GLN A 15 -1.38 -13.31 -18.48
CA GLN A 15 -0.11 -12.75 -18.04
C GLN A 15 0.11 -13.00 -16.55
N THR A 16 1.38 -13.16 -16.17
CA THR A 16 1.80 -13.15 -14.77
C THR A 16 2.98 -12.23 -14.60
N TRP A 17 2.87 -11.31 -13.64
CA TRP A 17 3.92 -10.37 -13.27
C TRP A 17 4.43 -10.73 -11.89
N ALA A 18 5.75 -10.85 -11.76
CA ALA A 18 6.42 -11.22 -10.53
C ALA A 18 7.37 -10.12 -10.06
N SER A 19 7.48 -9.97 -8.73
CA SER A 19 8.36 -9.02 -8.05
C SER A 19 9.13 -9.76 -6.96
N ALA A 20 10.47 -9.69 -7.01
CA ALA A 20 11.32 -10.25 -5.95
C ALA A 20 11.32 -9.39 -4.67
N ASP A 21 10.73 -8.20 -4.72
CA ASP A 21 10.45 -7.34 -3.56
C ASP A 21 8.94 -7.05 -3.47
N THR A 22 8.53 -6.07 -2.67
CA THR A 22 7.15 -5.60 -2.57
C THR A 22 6.63 -5.07 -3.90
N MET A 23 5.43 -5.52 -4.27
CA MET A 23 4.68 -5.03 -5.40
C MET A 23 3.70 -3.93 -4.97
N TRP A 24 3.66 -2.83 -5.71
CA TRP A 24 2.83 -1.67 -5.43
C TRP A 24 1.75 -1.49 -6.49
N LEU A 25 0.49 -1.45 -6.05
CA LEU A 25 -0.65 -1.16 -6.92
C LEU A 25 -0.87 0.35 -6.93
N ILE A 26 -0.64 0.98 -8.08
CA ILE A 26 -0.68 2.45 -8.24
C ILE A 26 -1.88 2.92 -9.08
N GLY A 27 -2.89 2.07 -9.25
CA GLY A 27 -4.11 2.35 -9.99
C GLY A 27 -4.89 1.08 -10.29
N ASP A 28 -6.02 1.23 -10.98
CA ASP A 28 -6.85 0.10 -11.41
C ASP A 28 -6.07 -0.89 -12.26
N LEU A 29 -6.38 -2.18 -12.09
CA LEU A 29 -5.93 -3.30 -12.91
C LEU A 29 -7.16 -3.93 -13.53
N LEU A 30 -7.41 -3.65 -14.81
CA LEU A 30 -8.63 -4.04 -15.52
C LEU A 30 -8.31 -5.08 -16.60
N TYR A 31 -9.30 -5.90 -16.96
CA TYR A 31 -9.23 -6.69 -18.20
C TYR A 31 -9.83 -5.90 -19.36
N ALA A 32 -9.20 -5.94 -20.54
CA ALA A 32 -9.66 -5.17 -21.70
C ALA A 32 -11.08 -5.56 -22.15
N GLY A 33 -11.46 -6.83 -22.00
CA GLY A 33 -12.79 -7.33 -22.34
C GLY A 33 -13.83 -7.26 -21.23
N THR A 34 -13.51 -6.67 -20.07
CA THR A 34 -14.41 -6.63 -18.91
C THR A 34 -14.61 -5.19 -18.45
N PRO A 35 -15.83 -4.63 -18.55
CA PRO A 35 -16.12 -3.32 -18.01
C PRO A 35 -15.81 -3.27 -16.51
N ARG A 36 -15.23 -2.16 -16.05
CA ARG A 36 -15.02 -1.90 -14.62
C ARG A 36 -16.35 -2.02 -13.89
N GLY A 37 -16.42 -2.83 -12.85
CA GLY A 37 -17.69 -3.11 -12.13
C GLY A 37 -18.28 -4.48 -12.43
N SER A 38 -17.96 -5.05 -13.57
CA SER A 38 -18.59 -6.29 -14.05
C SER A 38 -17.79 -7.54 -13.67
N ASP A 39 -18.51 -8.65 -13.55
CA ASP A 39 -17.95 -9.99 -13.40
C ASP A 39 -17.16 -10.39 -14.67
N PRO A 40 -15.90 -10.85 -14.56
CA PRO A 40 -15.10 -11.26 -15.70
C PRO A 40 -15.45 -12.66 -16.26
N LEU A 41 -16.49 -13.35 -15.75
CA LEU A 41 -16.85 -14.72 -16.14
C LEU A 41 -16.93 -14.96 -17.66
N SER A 42 -17.48 -14.01 -18.42
CA SER A 42 -17.61 -14.12 -19.89
C SER A 42 -16.32 -13.80 -20.65
N ASN A 43 -15.35 -13.17 -19.99
CA ASN A 43 -14.05 -12.91 -20.58
C ASN A 43 -13.23 -14.21 -20.54
N THR A 44 -12.93 -14.80 -21.69
CA THR A 44 -12.13 -16.03 -21.76
C THR A 44 -10.69 -15.77 -22.21
N ARG A 45 -10.33 -14.51 -22.44
CA ARG A 45 -9.07 -14.12 -23.08
C ARG A 45 -8.08 -13.49 -22.10
N ASP A 46 -8.57 -12.86 -21.05
CA ASP A 46 -7.74 -12.08 -20.13
C ASP A 46 -7.71 -12.71 -18.73
N MET A 47 -6.51 -12.90 -18.20
CA MET A 47 -6.29 -13.32 -16.81
C MET A 47 -4.92 -12.84 -16.33
N LEU A 48 -4.90 -12.17 -15.18
CA LEU A 48 -3.69 -11.60 -14.59
C LEU A 48 -3.32 -12.36 -13.31
N GLY A 49 -2.06 -12.79 -13.23
CA GLY A 49 -1.41 -13.23 -12.01
C GLY A 49 -0.43 -12.16 -11.51
N LEU A 50 -0.49 -11.85 -10.22
CA LEU A 50 0.47 -11.00 -9.52
C LEU A 50 1.14 -11.79 -8.41
N VAL A 51 2.47 -11.87 -8.45
CA VAL A 51 3.27 -12.60 -7.47
C VAL A 51 4.31 -11.66 -6.86
N SER A 52 4.32 -11.55 -5.55
CA SER A 52 5.32 -10.79 -4.79
C SER A 52 6.02 -11.72 -3.82
N GLU A 53 7.36 -11.72 -3.84
CA GLU A 53 8.17 -12.44 -2.83
C GLU A 53 8.10 -11.80 -1.45
N LYS A 54 7.58 -10.57 -1.33
CA LYS A 54 7.24 -9.94 -0.06
C LYS A 54 5.72 -9.72 0.04
N SER A 55 5.29 -8.47 -0.05
CA SER A 55 3.90 -8.05 0.09
C SER A 55 3.35 -7.41 -1.18
N ILE A 56 2.03 -7.35 -1.29
CA ILE A 56 1.34 -6.58 -2.33
C ILE A 56 0.64 -5.43 -1.61
N ILE A 57 1.00 -4.20 -1.94
CA ILE A 57 0.56 -3.01 -1.21
C ILE A 57 -0.15 -2.05 -2.17
N ILE A 58 -1.35 -1.61 -1.80
CA ILE A 58 -2.02 -0.51 -2.49
C ILE A 58 -1.34 0.79 -2.09
N LYS A 59 -0.74 1.46 -3.06
CA LYS A 59 -0.01 2.70 -2.84
C LYS A 59 -0.97 3.84 -2.52
N TYR A 60 -0.56 4.74 -1.62
CA TYR A 60 -1.35 5.93 -1.29
C TYR A 60 -1.16 7.04 -2.32
N ALA A 61 0.10 7.37 -2.57
CA ALA A 61 0.49 8.42 -3.48
C ALA A 61 1.87 8.12 -4.04
N TYR A 62 2.27 8.83 -5.09
CA TYR A 62 3.64 8.79 -5.59
C TYR A 62 4.01 10.10 -6.27
N ARG A 63 5.31 10.40 -6.30
CA ARG A 63 5.86 11.39 -7.22
C ARG A 63 6.19 10.68 -8.52
N ASN A 64 5.53 11.07 -9.60
CA ASN A 64 5.73 10.48 -10.91
C ASN A 64 7.17 10.74 -11.39
N PRO A 65 7.95 9.70 -11.73
CA PRO A 65 9.34 9.87 -12.16
C PRO A 65 9.47 10.59 -13.52
N ALA A 66 8.43 10.58 -14.35
CA ALA A 66 8.49 11.16 -15.70
C ALA A 66 8.37 12.69 -15.70
N ASP A 67 7.51 13.25 -14.84
CA ASP A 67 7.15 14.68 -14.84
C ASP A 67 7.26 15.33 -13.45
N SER A 68 7.70 14.57 -12.44
CA SER A 68 7.81 15.03 -11.05
C SER A 68 6.49 15.45 -10.38
N LEU A 69 5.34 15.17 -11.00
CA LEU A 69 4.03 15.49 -10.43
C LEU A 69 3.72 14.57 -9.24
N ARG A 70 3.08 15.15 -8.23
CA ARG A 70 2.65 14.44 -7.03
C ARG A 70 1.22 13.97 -7.20
N ILE A 71 1.01 12.66 -7.11
CA ILE A 71 -0.25 12.02 -7.47
C ILE A 71 -0.76 11.20 -6.30
N HIS A 72 -1.91 11.61 -5.77
CA HIS A 72 -2.79 10.75 -4.98
C HIS A 72 -3.44 9.71 -5.88
N THR A 73 -3.44 8.44 -5.48
CA THR A 73 -3.99 7.35 -6.29
C THR A 73 -4.83 6.40 -5.47
N ASN A 74 -5.71 5.65 -6.13
CA ASN A 74 -6.54 4.61 -5.52
C ASN A 74 -7.64 5.12 -4.59
N MET A 75 -7.89 6.42 -4.51
CA MET A 75 -9.01 6.98 -3.75
C MET A 75 -10.28 7.13 -4.60
N GLY A 76 -11.44 7.04 -3.98
CA GLY A 76 -12.70 7.41 -4.63
C GLY A 76 -13.90 7.45 -3.68
N SER A 77 -15.01 7.98 -4.18
CA SER A 77 -16.27 8.07 -3.42
C SER A 77 -16.98 6.72 -3.38
N ASP A 78 -17.53 6.37 -2.21
CA ASP A 78 -18.33 5.17 -2.01
C ASP A 78 -19.70 5.21 -2.71
N SER A 79 -20.20 6.40 -3.06
CA SER A 79 -21.49 6.58 -3.76
C SER A 79 -21.36 6.59 -5.28
N SER A 80 -20.14 6.49 -5.82
CA SER A 80 -19.94 6.40 -7.27
C SER A 80 -20.37 5.03 -7.82
N ASN A 81 -20.73 4.97 -9.10
CA ASN A 81 -21.10 3.73 -9.79
C ASN A 81 -20.29 3.58 -11.11
N PRO A 82 -19.38 2.60 -11.22
CA PRO A 82 -18.96 1.65 -10.17
C PRO A 82 -18.26 2.35 -8.99
N VAL A 83 -18.29 1.71 -7.81
CA VAL A 83 -17.74 2.27 -6.56
C VAL A 83 -16.29 2.74 -6.70
N GLY A 84 -15.98 3.85 -6.03
CA GLY A 84 -14.70 4.52 -6.06
C GLY A 84 -13.65 3.83 -5.21
N GLY A 85 -12.39 4.12 -5.50
CA GLY A 85 -11.24 3.46 -4.91
C GLY A 85 -10.42 2.77 -5.99
N ILE A 86 -10.07 1.50 -5.79
CA ILE A 86 -9.27 0.70 -6.73
C ILE A 86 -10.01 -0.56 -7.16
N TRP A 87 -9.95 -0.87 -8.45
CA TRP A 87 -10.45 -2.11 -9.04
C TRP A 87 -9.31 -3.02 -9.44
N ILE A 88 -9.33 -4.27 -8.96
CA ILE A 88 -8.26 -5.24 -9.15
C ILE A 88 -8.84 -6.53 -9.74
N TYR A 89 -8.62 -6.71 -11.04
CA TYR A 89 -8.90 -7.94 -11.76
C TYR A 89 -7.61 -8.78 -11.85
N ALA A 90 -7.33 -9.56 -10.80
CA ALA A 90 -6.11 -10.36 -10.72
C ALA A 90 -6.17 -11.46 -9.66
N ALA A 91 -5.54 -12.59 -9.94
CA ALA A 91 -5.05 -13.49 -8.90
C ALA A 91 -3.78 -12.88 -8.28
N MET A 92 -3.72 -12.79 -6.95
CA MET A 92 -2.65 -12.16 -6.18
C MET A 92 -2.03 -13.15 -5.19
N ALA A 93 -0.71 -13.09 -5.06
CA ALA A 93 0.08 -13.93 -4.18
C ALA A 93 1.20 -13.14 -3.49
N ALA A 94 1.10 -12.99 -2.16
CA ALA A 94 2.12 -12.39 -1.32
C ALA A 94 2.86 -13.47 -0.52
N LEU A 95 4.14 -13.69 -0.84
CA LEU A 95 4.91 -14.88 -0.42
C LEU A 95 5.94 -14.61 0.67
N GLY A 96 6.07 -13.36 1.11
CA GLY A 96 7.00 -12.93 2.17
C GLY A 96 7.04 -13.90 3.33
N LYS A 97 8.23 -14.35 3.70
CA LYS A 97 8.45 -15.24 4.84
C LYS A 97 9.19 -14.44 5.90
N GLY A 98 8.47 -14.00 6.94
CA GLY A 98 9.03 -13.12 7.95
C GLY A 98 9.99 -13.79 8.94
N ASN A 99 10.24 -15.11 8.83
CA ASN A 99 11.18 -15.87 9.65
C ASN A 99 11.03 -15.64 11.18
N GLY A 100 9.79 -15.48 11.65
CA GLY A 100 9.47 -15.18 13.05
C GLY A 100 9.06 -13.71 13.29
N ASN A 101 9.42 -12.80 12.38
CA ASN A 101 8.88 -11.44 12.36
C ASN A 101 7.56 -11.39 11.58
N SER A 102 6.49 -11.29 12.35
CA SER A 102 5.11 -11.05 11.95
C SER A 102 4.92 -9.97 10.87
N PHE A 103 5.69 -8.87 10.93
CA PHE A 103 5.55 -7.73 10.03
C PHE A 103 6.21 -7.94 8.66
N GLU A 104 7.05 -8.97 8.53
CA GLU A 104 7.76 -9.31 7.29
C GLU A 104 7.07 -10.46 6.52
N ASP A 105 5.98 -11.01 7.06
CA ASP A 105 5.15 -11.98 6.34
C ASP A 105 4.46 -11.30 5.14
N GLY A 106 4.34 -12.05 4.05
CA GLY A 106 3.68 -11.58 2.85
C GLY A 106 2.20 -11.32 3.08
N VAL A 107 1.80 -10.06 2.90
CA VAL A 107 0.43 -9.58 3.11
C VAL A 107 -0.10 -8.82 1.90
N PHE A 108 -1.43 -8.81 1.74
CA PHE A 108 -2.13 -7.83 0.92
C PHE A 108 -2.67 -6.70 1.82
N THR A 109 -2.14 -5.48 1.66
CA THR A 109 -2.47 -4.34 2.52
C THR A 109 -2.38 -3.02 1.75
N PHE A 110 -2.36 -1.89 2.45
CA PHE A 110 -2.27 -0.55 1.90
C PHE A 110 -1.17 0.26 2.59
N GLU A 111 -0.69 1.28 1.90
CA GLU A 111 0.29 2.23 2.44
C GLU A 111 -0.39 3.15 3.45
N TYR A 112 -0.08 2.97 4.73
CA TYR A 112 -0.58 3.84 5.78
C TYR A 112 0.16 5.19 5.76
N GLN A 113 -0.52 6.30 6.07
CA GLN A 113 0.03 7.65 5.94
C GLN A 113 -0.45 8.53 7.09
N HIS A 114 0.47 9.32 7.65
CA HIS A 114 0.16 10.31 8.67
C HIS A 114 0.50 11.72 8.17
N PRO A 115 -0.08 12.75 8.80
CA PRO A 115 0.20 14.13 8.43
C PRO A 115 1.68 14.44 8.58
N HIS A 116 2.20 15.11 7.56
CA HIS A 116 3.55 15.63 7.61
C HIS A 116 3.60 17.05 7.02
N GLY A 117 3.55 18.03 7.92
CA GLY A 117 3.86 19.42 7.61
C GLY A 117 5.36 19.64 7.41
N SER A 118 5.77 20.73 6.77
CA SER A 118 7.18 21.10 6.65
C SER A 118 7.38 22.60 6.80
N ILE A 119 8.56 22.99 7.28
CA ILE A 119 9.05 24.37 7.19
C ILE A 119 9.21 24.72 5.69
N PRO A 120 8.54 25.78 5.19
CA PRO A 120 8.70 26.23 3.82
C PRO A 120 10.16 26.54 3.48
N ALA A 121 10.53 26.34 2.22
CA ALA A 121 11.88 26.69 1.76
C ALA A 121 12.17 28.18 1.98
N VAL A 122 13.35 28.49 2.49
CA VAL A 122 13.79 29.85 2.81
C VAL A 122 14.91 30.27 1.87
N LYS A 123 14.82 31.49 1.35
CA LYS A 123 15.93 32.12 0.62
C LYS A 123 16.79 32.90 1.60
N PHE A 124 18.08 32.60 1.61
CA PHE A 124 19.07 33.30 2.39
C PHE A 124 20.04 34.01 1.44
N ASN A 125 20.20 35.31 1.64
CA ASN A 125 21.19 36.10 0.93
C ASN A 125 22.34 36.33 1.92
N PRO A 126 23.44 35.56 1.84
CA PRO A 126 24.57 35.78 2.72
C PRO A 126 25.14 37.18 2.47
N SER A 127 25.53 37.89 3.53
CA SER A 127 26.28 39.14 3.39
C SER A 127 27.73 38.80 3.06
N THR A 128 28.03 38.60 1.78
CA THR A 128 29.38 38.36 1.29
C THR A 128 29.83 39.51 0.40
N ASP A 129 31.11 39.88 0.50
CA ASP A 129 31.75 40.80 -0.45
C ASP A 129 31.99 40.13 -1.82
N ASP A 130 31.72 38.83 -1.93
CA ASP A 130 31.80 38.05 -3.16
C ASP A 130 30.56 38.30 -4.04
N PRO A 131 30.72 38.96 -5.21
CA PRO A 131 29.62 39.29 -6.11
C PRO A 131 28.99 38.09 -6.82
N ASP A 132 29.63 36.90 -6.77
CA ASP A 132 29.15 35.69 -7.43
C ASP A 132 28.25 34.82 -6.52
N VAL A 133 28.11 35.17 -5.23
CA VAL A 133 27.24 34.44 -4.29
C VAL A 133 25.80 34.94 -4.42
N GLY A 134 25.05 34.28 -5.29
CA GLY A 134 23.61 34.47 -5.42
C GLY A 134 22.80 33.99 -4.20
N PRO A 135 21.47 34.25 -4.18
CA PRO A 135 20.57 33.76 -3.14
C PRO A 135 20.67 32.23 -2.97
N ILE A 136 20.98 31.78 -1.76
CA ILE A 136 21.00 30.35 -1.41
C ILE A 136 19.59 29.94 -0.99
N VAL A 137 19.07 28.87 -1.58
CA VAL A 137 17.77 28.28 -1.19
C VAL A 137 18.02 27.14 -0.21
N PHE A 138 17.50 27.27 0.99
CA PHE A 138 17.43 26.17 1.96
C PHE A 138 16.06 25.50 1.85
N ASP A 139 16.05 24.24 1.40
CA ASP A 139 14.87 23.38 1.41
C ASP A 139 15.04 22.23 2.41
N MET A 140 13.97 21.46 2.62
CA MET A 140 13.96 20.29 3.52
C MET A 140 14.59 20.60 4.89
N ILE A 141 14.31 21.79 5.43
CA ILE A 141 14.95 22.31 6.63
C ILE A 141 14.73 21.35 7.82
N ASP A 142 13.56 20.71 7.88
CA ASP A 142 13.22 19.71 8.89
C ASP A 142 14.19 18.52 8.89
N LEU A 143 14.63 18.04 7.72
CA LEU A 143 15.58 16.92 7.60
C LEU A 143 16.97 17.28 8.11
N HIS A 144 17.39 18.53 7.91
CA HIS A 144 18.71 19.00 8.32
C HIS A 144 18.80 19.25 9.83
N ARG A 145 17.65 19.41 10.50
CA ARG A 145 17.59 19.77 11.92
C ARG A 145 17.47 18.59 12.86
N HIS A 146 17.09 17.43 12.36
CA HIS A 146 16.77 16.28 13.20
C HIS A 146 17.59 15.04 12.83
N TYR A 147 18.00 14.30 13.85
CA TYR A 147 18.94 13.19 13.73
C TYR A 147 18.30 11.96 13.06
N TRP A 148 19.07 11.24 12.24
CA TRP A 148 18.70 9.94 11.69
C TRP A 148 19.83 8.91 11.84
N PRO A 149 19.54 7.66 12.26
CA PRO A 149 18.23 7.13 12.69
C PRO A 149 17.81 7.65 14.08
N GLN A 150 16.51 7.77 14.34
CA GLN A 150 16.02 8.21 15.65
C GLN A 150 16.39 7.23 16.76
N SER A 151 16.51 7.75 17.98
CA SER A 151 16.65 6.95 19.19
C SER A 151 15.90 7.63 20.34
N THR A 152 15.68 6.92 21.44
CA THR A 152 15.08 7.51 22.64
C THR A 152 15.89 8.70 23.19
N ALA A 153 17.20 8.76 22.93
CA ALA A 153 18.06 9.88 23.31
C ALA A 153 17.93 11.10 22.37
N HIS A 154 17.50 10.88 21.14
CA HIS A 154 17.31 11.93 20.12
C HIS A 154 15.99 11.69 19.37
N PRO A 155 14.84 11.81 20.06
CA PRO A 155 13.54 11.64 19.43
C PRO A 155 13.24 12.84 18.52
N TRP A 156 12.52 12.59 17.44
CA TRP A 156 11.86 13.66 16.69
C TRP A 156 10.62 14.14 17.44
N PRO A 157 10.07 15.31 17.09
CA PRO A 157 8.73 15.69 17.53
C PRO A 157 7.72 14.58 17.19
N ALA A 158 6.99 14.12 18.20
CA ALA A 158 6.07 12.97 18.09
C ALA A 158 4.99 13.14 17.02
N ASP A 159 4.59 14.39 16.76
CA ASP A 159 3.54 14.73 15.81
C ASP A 159 4.05 14.97 14.38
N LEU A 160 5.34 14.81 14.12
CA LEU A 160 5.88 14.86 12.76
C LEU A 160 6.12 13.45 12.27
N ASP A 161 6.02 13.27 10.96
CA ASP A 161 6.41 12.03 10.27
C ASP A 161 7.81 12.14 9.64
N PHE A 162 8.37 11.10 9.03
CA PHE A 162 9.60 11.29 8.23
C PHE A 162 9.24 11.62 6.78
N PRO A 163 9.83 12.66 6.17
CA PRO A 163 9.55 13.05 4.79
C PRO A 163 9.68 11.92 3.77
N TRP A 164 10.64 11.01 3.95
CA TRP A 164 10.90 9.92 2.98
C TRP A 164 9.81 8.84 2.93
N TYR A 165 8.85 8.81 3.87
CA TYR A 165 7.71 7.89 3.84
C TYR A 165 6.44 8.50 3.23
N ASN A 166 6.44 9.82 3.01
CA ASN A 166 5.39 10.48 2.25
C ASN A 166 5.92 10.88 0.86
N PRO A 167 5.58 10.13 -0.20
CA PRO A 167 6.12 10.39 -1.53
C PRO A 167 5.62 11.70 -2.16
N ILE A 168 4.67 12.39 -1.53
CA ILE A 168 4.15 13.69 -1.96
C ILE A 168 4.42 14.81 -0.94
N TRP A 169 5.33 14.55 0.00
CA TRP A 169 5.80 15.48 1.01
C TRP A 169 6.09 16.91 0.48
N PRO A 170 5.70 17.99 1.19
CA PRO A 170 4.94 17.98 2.44
C PRO A 170 3.44 17.80 2.21
N GLU A 171 2.76 17.18 3.18
CA GLU A 171 1.32 16.96 3.18
C GLU A 171 0.77 16.98 4.61
N ALA A 172 0.19 18.11 5.02
CA ALA A 172 -0.41 18.26 6.34
C ALA A 172 -1.81 17.62 6.47
N ASN A 173 -2.43 17.22 5.34
CA ASN A 173 -3.83 16.77 5.30
C ASN A 173 -4.04 15.48 4.49
N PRO A 174 -3.45 14.34 4.90
CA PRO A 174 -3.60 13.08 4.19
C PRO A 174 -5.00 12.47 4.31
N TYR A 175 -5.31 11.55 3.40
CA TYR A 175 -6.61 10.86 3.37
C TYR A 175 -6.67 9.62 4.27
N MET A 176 -7.69 9.60 5.15
CA MET A 176 -8.03 8.48 6.02
C MET A 176 -8.89 7.45 5.29
N GLU A 177 -10.17 7.76 5.09
CA GLU A 177 -11.10 6.89 4.34
C GLU A 177 -10.90 7.15 2.85
N ARG A 178 -10.57 6.09 2.10
CA ARG A 178 -10.10 6.17 0.72
C ARG A 178 -11.06 5.54 -0.29
N GLY A 179 -12.23 5.07 0.17
CA GLY A 179 -13.23 4.42 -0.67
C GLY A 179 -13.17 2.90 -0.54
N THR A 180 -13.31 2.18 -1.65
CA THR A 180 -13.44 0.72 -1.66
C THR A 180 -12.40 0.04 -2.53
N ILE A 181 -11.81 -1.04 -2.03
CA ILE A 181 -11.01 -1.99 -2.82
C ILE A 181 -11.98 -3.03 -3.39
N SER A 182 -12.12 -3.04 -4.70
CA SER A 182 -12.93 -4.02 -5.43
C SER A 182 -12.04 -5.05 -6.12
N ILE A 183 -12.11 -6.31 -5.66
CA ILE A 183 -11.29 -7.40 -6.18
C ILE A 183 -12.17 -8.37 -6.96
N TRP A 184 -11.75 -8.71 -8.18
CA TRP A 184 -12.23 -9.84 -8.98
C TRP A 184 -11.05 -10.78 -9.22
N GLY A 185 -10.92 -11.79 -8.37
CA GLY A 185 -9.74 -12.66 -8.37
C GLY A 185 -9.56 -13.45 -7.08
N GLY A 186 -8.33 -13.86 -6.81
CA GLY A 186 -7.99 -14.60 -5.59
C GLY A 186 -6.85 -13.92 -4.84
N VAL A 187 -6.92 -13.83 -3.51
CA VAL A 187 -5.80 -13.32 -2.68
C VAL A 187 -5.20 -14.46 -1.88
N ASN A 188 -3.95 -14.81 -2.17
CA ASN A 188 -3.13 -15.73 -1.39
C ASN A 188 -2.08 -14.92 -0.64
N GLN A 189 -2.04 -15.04 0.68
CA GLN A 189 -1.13 -14.30 1.55
C GLN A 189 -0.70 -15.21 2.70
N ARG A 190 0.53 -15.04 3.20
CA ARG A 190 1.02 -15.82 4.34
C ARG A 190 0.32 -15.43 5.63
N ARG A 191 0.15 -14.13 5.82
CA ARG A 191 -0.54 -13.52 6.95
C ARG A 191 -1.69 -12.69 6.42
N ARG A 192 -2.75 -12.55 7.22
CA ARG A 192 -3.87 -11.68 6.87
C ARG A 192 -3.41 -10.22 6.98
N GLY A 193 -3.29 -9.53 5.86
CA GLY A 193 -3.14 -8.07 5.84
C GLY A 193 -4.45 -7.36 6.15
N PHE A 194 -4.36 -6.24 6.87
CA PHE A 194 -5.48 -5.33 7.09
C PHE A 194 -5.59 -4.33 5.93
N VAL A 195 -6.82 -4.09 5.47
CA VAL A 195 -7.11 -3.08 4.43
C VAL A 195 -7.83 -1.85 4.99
N HIS A 196 -8.20 -1.91 6.27
CA HIS A 196 -8.79 -0.85 7.07
C HIS A 196 -8.27 -1.06 8.49
N ARG A 197 -7.75 -0.01 9.13
CA ARG A 197 -7.06 -0.07 10.41
C ARG A 197 -7.59 1.02 11.34
N SER A 198 -7.35 0.86 12.63
CA SER A 198 -7.55 1.94 13.60
C SER A 198 -6.48 3.04 13.40
N MET A 199 -6.70 4.21 13.99
CA MET A 199 -5.81 5.37 13.85
C MET A 199 -4.49 5.16 14.61
N ASN A 200 -4.57 5.14 15.95
CA ASN A 200 -3.46 4.84 16.84
C ASN A 200 -3.89 3.68 17.74
N ASP A 201 -3.11 2.60 17.74
CA ASP A 201 -3.35 1.46 18.62
C ASP A 201 -2.04 0.88 19.15
N THR A 202 -2.16 -0.09 20.06
CA THR A 202 -1.03 -0.74 20.71
C THR A 202 -0.18 -1.57 19.74
N GLU A 203 -0.73 -2.01 18.60
CA GLU A 203 -0.01 -2.79 17.59
C GLU A 203 0.83 -1.86 16.67
N TYR A 204 0.32 -0.65 16.40
CA TYR A 204 0.94 0.37 15.56
C TYR A 204 0.97 1.75 16.28
N PRO A 205 1.76 1.90 17.36
CA PRO A 205 1.76 3.12 18.15
C PRO A 205 2.34 4.29 17.34
N SER A 206 1.52 5.28 17.03
CA SER A 206 1.85 6.40 16.14
C SER A 206 2.03 7.72 16.87
N ASN A 207 3.00 7.82 17.82
CA ASN A 207 3.27 9.08 18.56
C ASN A 207 4.50 9.05 19.51
N SER A 208 5.51 8.19 19.30
CA SER A 208 6.64 8.10 20.25
C SER A 208 7.81 9.05 19.94
N GLY A 209 7.84 9.66 18.75
CA GLY A 209 9.01 10.41 18.26
C GLY A 209 10.22 9.52 17.91
N VAL A 210 10.13 8.22 18.16
CA VAL A 210 11.10 7.20 17.74
C VAL A 210 10.41 6.37 16.67
N TRP A 211 10.74 6.56 15.41
CA TRP A 211 10.04 5.88 14.33
C TRP A 211 10.65 4.53 14.00
N LYS A 212 9.80 3.58 13.61
CA LYS A 212 10.18 2.28 13.04
C LYS A 212 9.29 1.99 11.83
N PRO A 213 9.66 2.51 10.66
CA PRO A 213 8.81 2.41 9.48
C PRO A 213 8.61 0.98 8.97
N SER A 214 9.52 0.05 9.29
CA SER A 214 9.37 -1.38 8.93
C SER A 214 8.17 -2.06 9.58
N ILE A 215 7.60 -1.46 10.62
CA ILE A 215 6.40 -1.93 11.33
C ILE A 215 5.30 -0.85 11.36
N ASP A 216 5.35 0.12 10.44
CA ASP A 216 4.42 1.26 10.37
C ASP A 216 4.36 2.11 11.67
N MET A 217 5.42 2.13 12.48
CA MET A 217 5.53 3.00 13.65
C MET A 217 6.01 4.40 13.21
N CYS A 218 5.04 5.29 12.97
CA CYS A 218 5.23 6.64 12.47
C CYS A 218 4.89 7.68 13.55
N GLY A 219 4.95 8.97 13.23
CA GLY A 219 4.41 10.03 14.08
C GLY A 219 3.07 10.58 13.56
N GLY A 220 2.67 11.73 14.10
CA GLY A 220 1.59 12.56 13.58
C GLY A 220 0.16 12.17 13.98
N PRO A 221 -0.75 13.15 14.13
CA PRO A 221 -2.13 12.87 14.49
C PRO A 221 -2.84 12.15 13.34
N CYS A 222 -3.29 10.94 13.58
CA CYS A 222 -4.05 10.14 12.62
C CYS A 222 -5.55 10.45 12.67
N SER A 223 -5.97 11.71 12.90
CA SER A 223 -7.38 12.07 13.14
C SER A 223 -7.86 13.28 12.32
N THR A 224 -9.17 13.46 12.23
CA THR A 224 -9.81 14.64 11.65
C THR A 224 -9.80 15.86 12.57
N THR A 225 -9.31 15.73 13.80
CA THR A 225 -9.10 16.87 14.71
C THR A 225 -7.81 17.57 14.34
N ALA A 226 -7.88 18.89 14.18
CA ALA A 226 -6.72 19.71 13.88
C ALA A 226 -5.79 19.81 15.09
N THR A 227 -4.50 19.52 14.88
CA THR A 227 -3.43 19.70 15.85
C THR A 227 -2.44 20.73 15.32
N VAL A 228 -2.13 21.76 16.10
CA VAL A 228 -1.12 22.76 15.74
C VAL A 228 0.23 22.31 16.29
N VAL A 229 1.21 22.14 15.39
CA VAL A 229 2.57 21.75 15.73
C VAL A 229 3.52 22.90 15.41
N GLN A 230 4.38 23.23 16.36
CA GLN A 230 5.44 24.22 16.16
C GLN A 230 6.68 23.52 15.59
N LEU A 231 7.00 23.79 14.32
CA LEU A 231 8.17 23.24 13.63
C LEU A 231 9.45 24.00 13.97
N PHE A 232 9.35 25.31 14.18
CA PHE A 232 10.50 26.14 14.51
C PHE A 232 10.16 27.20 15.54
N GLN A 233 11.13 27.57 16.38
CA GLN A 233 10.93 28.52 17.45
C GLN A 233 11.29 29.95 17.06
N ASN A 234 12.32 30.14 16.23
CA ASN A 234 12.81 31.49 15.92
C ASN A 234 13.34 31.62 14.47
N PRO A 235 12.53 32.15 13.53
CA PRO A 235 11.15 32.60 13.72
C PRO A 235 10.20 31.45 14.02
N THR A 236 9.10 31.75 14.71
CA THR A 236 8.10 30.72 15.02
C THR A 236 7.40 30.27 13.75
N VAL A 237 7.49 28.97 13.43
CA VAL A 237 6.78 28.35 12.30
C VAL A 237 5.84 27.31 12.86
N ASN A 238 4.54 27.53 12.68
CA ASN A 238 3.48 26.61 13.09
C ASN A 238 2.83 26.00 11.85
N VAL A 239 2.50 24.71 11.92
CA VAL A 239 1.70 24.01 10.91
C VAL A 239 0.54 23.29 11.57
N THR A 240 -0.63 23.42 10.99
CA THR A 240 -1.82 22.67 11.40
C THR A 240 -1.86 21.34 10.67
N LEU A 241 -1.80 20.24 11.43
CA LEU A 241 -1.92 18.88 10.95
C LEU A 241 -3.35 18.39 11.17
N GLN A 242 -3.98 17.88 10.12
CA GLN A 242 -5.36 17.38 10.19
C GLN A 242 -5.62 16.40 9.06
N CYS A 243 -5.88 15.14 9.36
CA CYS A 243 -6.30 14.18 8.34
C CYS A 243 -7.73 14.48 7.84
N ARG A 244 -8.07 13.97 6.66
CA ARG A 244 -9.42 14.13 6.08
C ARG A 244 -9.90 12.86 5.41
N HIS A 245 -11.21 12.70 5.26
CA HIS A 245 -11.75 11.65 4.39
C HIS A 245 -11.67 12.09 2.92
N TYR A 246 -11.52 11.14 2.00
CA TYR A 246 -11.72 11.46 0.58
C TYR A 246 -13.18 11.88 0.37
N PRO A 247 -13.49 12.88 -0.48
CA PRO A 247 -14.87 13.32 -0.70
C PRO A 247 -15.79 12.14 -1.07
N GLY A 248 -16.80 11.91 -0.23
CA GLY A 248 -17.76 10.83 -0.40
C GLY A 248 -17.25 9.43 -0.03
N ALA A 249 -16.07 9.30 0.59
CA ALA A 249 -15.64 8.09 1.28
C ALA A 249 -16.06 8.18 2.75
N GLY A 250 -16.83 7.20 3.23
CA GLY A 250 -17.41 7.21 4.57
C GLY A 250 -16.79 6.19 5.50
N GLY A 251 -16.56 6.57 6.76
CA GLY A 251 -16.05 5.70 7.81
C GLY A 251 -15.52 6.52 8.99
N GLY A 252 -14.79 5.87 9.88
CA GLY A 252 -14.25 6.50 11.10
C GLY A 252 -12.83 6.06 11.43
N GLN A 253 -12.14 5.41 10.48
CA GLN A 253 -10.77 4.96 10.66
C GLN A 253 -9.97 5.25 9.38
N ILE A 254 -8.97 4.42 9.04
CA ILE A 254 -8.10 4.65 7.89
C ILE A 254 -7.99 3.42 6.98
N GLY A 255 -8.03 3.65 5.68
CA GLY A 255 -7.88 2.64 4.65
C GLY A 255 -9.10 2.58 3.75
N TYR A 256 -9.57 1.37 3.48
CA TYR A 256 -10.57 1.07 2.47
C TYR A 256 -11.62 0.09 2.97
N LYS A 257 -12.84 0.25 2.48
CA LYS A 257 -13.85 -0.81 2.48
C LYS A 257 -13.41 -1.93 1.55
N LYS A 258 -13.87 -3.16 1.83
CA LYS A 258 -13.52 -4.35 1.04
C LYS A 258 -14.73 -4.87 0.29
N ASN A 259 -14.65 -4.88 -1.03
CA ASN A 259 -15.55 -5.57 -1.93
C ASN A 259 -14.76 -6.70 -2.62
N TYR A 260 -14.97 -7.94 -2.18
CA TYR A 260 -14.21 -9.09 -2.69
C TYR A 260 -15.11 -10.07 -3.42
N ASN A 261 -14.77 -10.31 -4.69
CA ASN A 261 -15.44 -11.25 -5.56
C ASN A 261 -14.41 -12.25 -6.08
N TYR A 262 -14.66 -13.54 -5.88
CA TYR A 262 -13.77 -14.57 -6.41
C TYR A 262 -13.99 -14.75 -7.90
N ASP A 263 -12.91 -14.73 -8.69
CA ASP A 263 -12.97 -15.05 -10.11
C ASP A 263 -13.14 -16.56 -10.31
N SER A 264 -14.38 -16.99 -10.54
CA SER A 264 -14.73 -18.41 -10.68
C SER A 264 -14.06 -19.11 -11.88
N ARG A 265 -13.52 -18.36 -12.86
CA ARG A 265 -12.73 -18.94 -13.95
C ARG A 265 -11.47 -19.64 -13.42
N MET A 266 -10.97 -19.22 -12.26
CA MET A 266 -9.80 -19.79 -11.58
C MET A 266 -9.95 -21.26 -11.17
N TYR A 267 -11.18 -21.79 -11.13
CA TYR A 267 -11.41 -23.23 -10.92
C TYR A 267 -10.96 -24.09 -12.11
N ARG A 268 -10.88 -23.50 -13.31
CA ARG A 268 -10.57 -24.22 -14.55
C ARG A 268 -9.28 -23.74 -15.21
N VAL A 269 -8.98 -22.45 -15.09
CA VAL A 269 -7.84 -21.83 -15.75
C VAL A 269 -7.08 -20.98 -14.74
N LYS A 270 -5.76 -21.13 -14.65
CA LYS A 270 -4.90 -20.30 -13.80
C LYS A 270 -4.12 -19.31 -14.66
N PRO A 271 -3.65 -18.19 -14.09
CA PRO A 271 -2.64 -17.38 -14.75
C PRO A 271 -1.42 -18.24 -15.14
N PRO A 272 -0.72 -17.90 -16.23
CA PRO A 272 0.46 -18.65 -16.65
C PRO A 272 1.54 -18.57 -15.58
N PHE A 273 2.32 -19.62 -15.34
CA PHE A 273 3.36 -19.63 -14.30
C PHE A 273 2.87 -19.28 -12.88
N TRP A 274 1.57 -19.45 -12.60
CA TRP A 274 1.02 -19.22 -11.28
C TRP A 274 1.63 -20.18 -10.25
N PRO A 275 2.17 -19.69 -9.12
CA PRO A 275 2.84 -20.57 -8.18
C PRO A 275 1.86 -21.54 -7.53
N TYR A 276 2.36 -22.73 -7.20
CA TYR A 276 1.63 -23.69 -6.40
C TYR A 276 1.76 -23.32 -4.93
N PHE A 277 0.69 -22.81 -4.32
CA PHE A 277 0.65 -22.58 -2.89
C PHE A 277 0.17 -23.81 -2.16
N LYS A 278 0.76 -24.06 -1.00
CA LYS A 278 0.27 -25.01 -0.01
C LYS A 278 0.03 -24.23 1.28
N LYS A 279 -1.09 -24.48 1.93
CA LYS A 279 -1.18 -24.12 3.35
C LYS A 279 -0.13 -24.97 4.08
N GLN A 280 0.69 -24.33 4.92
CA GLN A 280 1.75 -25.04 5.64
C GLN A 280 1.14 -26.20 6.43
N GLY A 281 1.45 -27.45 6.05
CA GLY A 281 0.91 -28.67 6.64
C GLY A 281 -0.09 -29.47 5.79
N GLU A 282 -0.50 -29.00 4.60
CA GLU A 282 -1.43 -29.74 3.73
C GLU A 282 -0.71 -30.53 2.61
N ARG A 283 -1.27 -31.70 2.25
CA ARG A 283 -0.79 -32.59 1.17
C ARG A 283 -1.06 -32.00 -0.22
N LEU A 284 -0.33 -32.44 -1.25
CA LEU A 284 -0.52 -31.96 -2.63
C LEU A 284 -1.95 -32.26 -3.12
N PRO A 285 -2.54 -31.40 -3.98
CA PRO A 285 -3.87 -31.65 -4.58
C PRO A 285 -3.97 -32.97 -5.37
N LEU A 286 -2.84 -33.50 -5.88
CA LEU A 286 -2.75 -34.80 -6.57
C LEU A 286 -2.39 -35.97 -5.62
N GLU A 287 -1.96 -35.69 -4.39
CA GLU A 287 -1.81 -36.70 -3.33
C GLU A 287 -3.15 -36.96 -2.60
N GLN A 288 -4.19 -36.18 -2.90
CA GLN A 288 -5.57 -36.37 -2.46
C GLN A 288 -6.31 -37.47 -3.26
N GLY A 289 -5.57 -38.40 -3.87
CA GLY A 289 -6.12 -39.53 -4.61
C GLY A 289 -6.75 -40.58 -3.70
N SER A 290 -8.04 -40.47 -3.41
CA SER A 290 -8.85 -41.62 -3.00
C SER A 290 -9.18 -42.45 -4.24
N TRP A 291 -8.25 -43.31 -4.67
CA TRP A 291 -8.55 -44.35 -5.66
C TRP A 291 -9.19 -45.55 -4.98
N TYR A 292 -10.52 -45.62 -4.97
CA TYR A 292 -11.22 -46.89 -4.70
C TYR A 292 -11.33 -47.67 -6.01
N LEU A 293 -10.26 -48.38 -6.39
CA LEU A 293 -10.37 -49.46 -7.37
C LEU A 293 -11.14 -50.61 -6.75
N LYS A 294 -12.42 -50.73 -7.11
CA LYS A 294 -13.29 -51.84 -6.72
C LYS A 294 -12.71 -53.13 -7.35
N LYS A 295 -12.26 -54.08 -6.52
CA LYS A 295 -11.84 -55.41 -7.01
C LYS A 295 -13.07 -56.11 -7.62
N PRO A 296 -12.95 -56.77 -8.78
CA PRO A 296 -14.02 -57.63 -9.27
C PRO A 296 -14.29 -58.76 -8.26
N PRO A 297 -15.56 -59.18 -8.08
CA PRO A 297 -15.92 -60.23 -7.13
C PRO A 297 -15.24 -61.55 -7.49
N LYS A 298 -14.71 -62.25 -6.48
CA LYS A 298 -13.89 -63.46 -6.63
C LYS A 298 -14.65 -64.73 -7.08
N ASN A 299 -15.96 -64.68 -7.28
CA ASN A 299 -16.78 -65.90 -7.45
C ASN A 299 -17.63 -65.87 -8.73
N LEU A 300 -16.98 -65.75 -9.89
CA LEU A 300 -17.50 -66.23 -11.18
C LEU A 300 -16.57 -67.31 -11.76
N ILE A 301 -16.17 -68.26 -10.91
CA ILE A 301 -15.80 -69.64 -11.25
C ILE A 301 -16.46 -70.52 -10.18
#